data_AF-A0A1J1IKM3-F1
#
_entry.id   AF-A0A1J1IKM3-F1
#
_cell.length_a   1.000
_cell.length_b   1.000
_cell.length_c   1.000
_cell.angle_alpha   90.00
_cell.angle_beta   90.00
_cell.angle_gamma   90.00
#
_symmetry.space_group_name_H-M   'P 1'
#
loop_
_entity.id
_entity.type
_entity.pdbx_description
1 polymer ?
#
loop_
_entity_poly.entity_id
_entity_poly.type
_entity_poly.pdbx_seq_one_letter_code
_entity_poly.pdbx_strand_id
1 'polypeptide(L)'
;MLNPNDIVYDVFAGVGPFAVPAGKKHVIVLANDLNPESYKWLEHNVNKNKTKISKNRFLQNVQTFNKDGRDFIKEDVKNHLLKLMEKENVDNRTIHIVMNLPAMAVEFLDSFVGLLKDVDKGFEKIQPLICHCYCFVKGVDDTKNKIMAEKLVENHMKIKLIHGVNLKEIAFVRNVAPNKDMMRVDLFLTSDILRNSSDDYIIVPTKRKCNKVVID
;
A
#
# COMPACT_ATOMS: atom_id res chain seq x y z
N MET A 1 6.88 -3.38 -12.14
CA MET A 1 8.32 -3.33 -11.86
C MET A 1 8.61 -1.94 -11.33
N LEU A 2 9.41 -1.79 -10.26
CA LEU A 2 9.73 -0.47 -9.70
C LEU A 2 10.75 0.26 -10.57
N ASN A 3 10.52 1.55 -10.81
CA ASN A 3 11.37 2.47 -11.55
C ASN A 3 12.14 3.40 -10.60
N PRO A 4 13.28 3.98 -11.04
CA PRO A 4 13.95 5.03 -10.29
C PRO A 4 13.00 6.18 -9.95
N ASN A 5 13.10 6.70 -8.72
CA ASN A 5 12.23 7.74 -8.15
C ASN A 5 10.77 7.34 -7.86
N ASP A 6 10.36 6.09 -8.12
CA ASP A 6 9.14 5.56 -7.50
C ASP A 6 9.26 5.64 -5.98
N ILE A 7 8.13 5.53 -5.30
CA ILE A 7 8.05 5.63 -3.84
C ILE A 7 7.52 4.30 -3.29
N VAL A 8 8.15 3.80 -2.24
CA VAL A 8 7.71 2.60 -1.51
C VAL A 8 7.54 2.95 -0.04
N TYR A 9 6.34 2.70 0.49
CA TYR A 9 6.06 2.67 1.91
C TYR A 9 5.99 1.21 2.35
N ASP A 10 7.02 0.71 3.03
CA ASP A 10 7.08 -0.66 3.56
C ASP A 10 6.63 -0.65 5.03
N VAL A 11 5.38 -1.01 5.29
CA VAL A 11 4.73 -0.84 6.60
C VAL A 11 5.26 -1.83 7.65
N PHE A 12 5.68 -3.02 7.19
CA PHE A 12 6.16 -4.15 8.00
C PHE A 12 7.46 -4.68 7.40
N ALA A 13 8.48 -3.85 7.41
CA ALA A 13 9.72 -4.06 6.69
C ALA A 13 10.56 -5.21 7.25
N GLY A 14 10.37 -5.62 8.51
CA GLY A 14 11.25 -6.57 9.18
C GLY A 14 12.69 -6.08 9.11
N VAL A 15 13.56 -6.89 8.49
CA VAL A 15 14.98 -6.55 8.26
C VAL A 15 15.24 -5.88 6.90
N GLY A 16 14.19 -5.56 6.14
CA GLY A 16 14.23 -4.85 4.86
C GLY A 16 14.37 -5.69 3.58
N PRO A 17 13.71 -6.86 3.43
CA PRO A 17 13.83 -7.67 2.22
C PRO A 17 13.23 -6.98 0.98
N PHE A 18 12.28 -6.05 1.14
CA PHE A 18 11.75 -5.21 0.05
C PHE A 18 12.40 -3.83 0.04
N ALA A 19 12.48 -3.17 1.20
CA ALA A 19 13.05 -1.85 1.35
C ALA A 19 14.49 -1.73 0.80
N VAL A 20 15.38 -2.66 1.14
CA VAL A 20 16.80 -2.57 0.73
C VAL A 20 16.97 -2.77 -0.79
N PRO A 21 16.40 -3.80 -1.44
CA PRO A 21 16.45 -3.91 -2.89
C PRO A 21 15.77 -2.75 -3.63
N ALA A 22 14.67 -2.20 -3.11
CA ALA A 22 14.02 -1.03 -3.69
C ALA A 22 14.95 0.19 -3.66
N GLY A 23 15.57 0.49 -2.51
CA GLY A 23 16.54 1.58 -2.39
C GLY A 23 17.72 1.44 -3.35
N LYS A 24 18.16 0.21 -3.64
CA LYS A 24 19.24 -0.05 -4.63
C LYS A 24 18.85 0.32 -6.06
N LYS A 25 17.55 0.32 -6.37
CA LYS A 25 16.98 0.75 -7.65
C LYS A 25 16.72 2.25 -7.71
N HIS A 26 17.23 3.02 -6.76
CA HIS A 26 16.99 4.47 -6.63
C HIS A 26 15.52 4.84 -6.42
N VAL A 27 14.74 3.93 -5.83
CA VAL A 27 13.39 4.18 -5.30
C VAL A 27 13.52 4.94 -3.98
N ILE A 28 12.59 5.85 -3.70
CA ILE A 28 12.44 6.51 -2.41
C ILE A 28 11.65 5.58 -1.50
N VAL A 29 12.18 5.26 -0.32
CA VAL A 29 11.63 4.24 0.58
C VAL A 29 11.49 4.83 1.97
N LEU A 30 10.31 4.68 2.56
CA LEU A 30 10.12 4.77 4.00
C LEU A 30 9.79 3.35 4.48
N ALA A 31 10.61 2.80 5.36
CA ALA A 31 10.51 1.43 5.84
C ALA A 31 10.31 1.40 7.35
N ASN A 32 9.23 0.78 7.81
CA ASN A 32 8.84 0.72 9.20
C ASN A 32 8.80 -0.72 9.71
N ASP A 33 9.20 -0.94 10.95
CA ASP A 33 8.86 -2.16 11.66
C ASP A 33 8.67 -1.88 13.15
N LEU A 34 7.66 -2.48 13.78
CA LEU A 34 7.38 -2.28 15.21
C LEU A 34 8.42 -2.97 16.10
N ASN A 35 8.98 -4.11 15.68
CA ASN A 35 9.91 -4.85 16.52
C ASN A 35 11.29 -4.14 16.53
N PRO A 36 11.78 -3.70 17.71
CA PRO A 36 13.06 -2.98 17.80
C PRO A 36 14.26 -3.81 17.31
N GLU A 37 14.24 -5.13 17.46
CA GLU A 37 15.31 -5.99 16.94
C GLU A 37 15.27 -6.07 15.41
N SER A 38 14.09 -6.22 14.81
CA SER A 38 13.92 -6.14 13.34
C SER A 38 14.41 -4.80 12.82
N TYR A 39 14.00 -3.71 13.45
CA TYR A 39 14.38 -2.34 13.09
C TYR A 39 15.90 -2.12 13.16
N LYS A 40 16.55 -2.56 14.24
CA LYS A 40 18.02 -2.52 14.37
C LYS A 40 18.72 -3.21 13.20
N TRP A 41 18.21 -4.36 12.76
CA TRP A 41 18.74 -5.06 11.59
C TRP A 41 18.38 -4.39 10.26
N LEU A 42 17.21 -3.77 10.15
CA LEU A 42 16.84 -2.93 9.02
C LEU A 42 17.84 -1.78 8.86
N GLU A 43 18.12 -1.03 9.93
CA GLU A 43 19.13 0.04 9.93
C GLU A 43 20.51 -0.48 9.55
N HIS A 44 20.94 -1.60 10.15
CA HIS A 44 22.21 -2.25 9.80
C HIS A 44 22.26 -2.61 8.31
N ASN A 45 21.21 -3.20 7.75
CA ASN A 45 21.16 -3.64 6.36
C ASN A 45 21.12 -2.45 5.39
N VAL A 46 20.36 -1.41 5.71
CA VAL A 46 20.36 -0.15 4.98
C VAL A 46 21.77 0.45 5.02
N ASN A 47 22.43 0.48 6.18
CA ASN A 47 23.81 0.94 6.34
C ASN A 47 24.84 0.16 5.51
N LYS A 48 24.81 -1.17 5.62
CA LYS A 48 25.74 -2.08 4.93
C LYS A 48 25.63 -2.00 3.42
N ASN A 49 24.44 -1.70 2.88
CA ASN A 49 24.24 -1.59 1.44
C ASN A 49 24.53 -0.18 0.88
N LYS A 50 24.69 0.85 1.73
CA LYS A 50 25.14 2.20 1.33
C LYS A 50 26.51 2.16 0.67
N THR A 51 27.43 1.35 1.15
CA THR A 51 28.85 1.35 0.70
C THR A 51 29.04 0.84 -0.73
N LYS A 52 28.02 0.19 -1.31
CA LYS A 52 28.04 -0.32 -2.68
C LYS A 52 27.44 0.64 -3.71
N ILE A 53 26.86 1.76 -3.27
CA ILE A 53 26.18 2.78 -4.09
C ILE A 53 26.73 4.15 -3.67
N SER A 54 26.62 5.20 -4.50
CA SER A 54 27.06 6.55 -4.15
C SER A 54 26.66 6.94 -2.71
N LYS A 55 27.67 7.22 -1.86
CA LYS A 55 27.56 7.37 -0.39
C LYS A 55 26.42 8.30 0.07
N ASN A 56 26.11 9.34 -0.71
CA ASN A 56 25.16 10.38 -0.30
C ASN A 56 23.74 10.16 -0.84
N ARG A 57 23.56 9.47 -1.97
CA ARG A 57 22.24 9.35 -2.62
C ARG A 57 21.38 8.21 -2.02
N PHE A 58 22.00 7.10 -1.62
CA PHE A 58 21.24 5.96 -1.06
C PHE A 58 20.61 6.27 0.30
N LEU A 59 21.33 7.01 1.15
CA LEU A 59 20.85 7.46 2.47
C LEU A 59 19.61 8.34 2.39
N GLN A 60 19.59 9.25 1.41
CA GLN A 60 18.45 10.14 1.19
C GLN A 60 17.23 9.36 0.64
N ASN A 61 17.46 8.18 0.08
CA ASN A 61 16.44 7.37 -0.56
C ASN A 61 15.82 6.30 0.36
N VAL A 62 16.42 5.93 1.49
CA VAL A 62 15.83 4.93 2.40
C VAL A 62 15.82 5.46 3.83
N GLN A 63 14.64 5.81 4.31
CA GLN A 63 14.37 6.24 5.68
C GLN A 63 13.76 5.07 6.46
N THR A 64 14.14 4.93 7.73
CA THR A 64 13.75 3.79 8.56
C THR A 64 13.05 4.26 9.83
N PHE A 65 11.96 3.59 10.21
CA PHE A 65 11.09 3.95 11.35
C PHE A 65 10.86 2.73 12.26
N ASN A 66 10.68 2.98 13.55
CA ASN A 66 10.31 1.98 14.55
C ASN A 66 9.02 2.39 15.25
N LYS A 67 7.88 2.18 14.59
CA LYS A 67 6.55 2.56 15.06
C LYS A 67 5.54 1.44 14.86
N ASP A 68 4.40 1.55 15.52
CA ASP A 68 3.22 0.80 15.11
C ASP A 68 2.86 1.12 13.65
N GLY A 69 2.38 0.12 12.92
CA GLY A 69 2.06 0.28 11.49
C GLY A 69 0.99 1.34 11.23
N ARG A 70 0.02 1.51 12.14
CA ARG A 70 -1.03 2.53 12.02
C ARG A 70 -0.47 3.92 12.21
N ASP A 71 0.39 4.10 13.19
CA ASP A 71 1.03 5.38 13.48
C ASP A 71 1.94 5.78 12.32
N PHE A 72 2.73 4.83 11.80
CA PHE A 72 3.54 5.04 10.60
C PHE A 72 2.70 5.49 9.39
N ILE A 73 1.54 4.87 9.16
CA ILE A 73 0.62 5.26 8.07
C ILE A 73 0.05 6.67 8.31
N LYS A 74 -0.48 6.92 9.50
CA LYS A 74 -1.20 8.17 9.84
C LYS A 74 -0.29 9.37 9.98
N GLU A 75 0.97 9.15 10.33
CA GLU A 75 1.95 10.20 10.54
C GLU A 75 2.93 10.29 9.35
N ASP A 76 3.80 9.30 9.18
CA ASP A 76 4.95 9.42 8.27
C ASP A 76 4.52 9.31 6.81
N VAL A 77 3.66 8.34 6.47
CA VAL A 77 3.13 8.20 5.12
C VAL A 77 2.26 9.41 4.76
N LYS A 78 1.31 9.79 5.63
CA LYS A 78 0.48 10.98 5.43
C LYS A 78 1.31 12.24 5.21
N ASN A 79 2.25 12.53 6.11
CA ASN A 79 3.10 13.73 6.02
C ASN A 79 3.98 13.71 4.77
N HIS A 80 4.51 12.56 4.37
CA HIS A 80 5.28 12.45 3.15
C HIS A 80 4.41 12.67 1.90
N LEU A 81 3.18 12.13 1.89
CA LEU A 81 2.21 12.39 0.82
C LEU A 81 1.88 13.89 0.70
N LEU A 82 1.61 14.57 1.81
CA LEU A 82 1.34 16.02 1.81
C LEU A 82 2.52 16.83 1.23
N LYS A 83 3.75 16.52 1.66
CA LYS A 83 4.98 17.15 1.11
C LYS A 83 5.19 16.89 -0.37
N LEU A 84 4.70 15.76 -0.90
CA LEU A 84 4.72 15.49 -2.34
C LEU A 84 3.71 16.38 -3.06
N MET A 85 2.49 16.53 -2.53
CA MET A 85 1.43 17.36 -3.12
C MET A 85 1.79 18.84 -3.21
N GLU A 86 2.58 19.36 -2.26
CA GLU A 86 3.08 20.73 -2.29
C GLU A 86 4.07 21.00 -3.43
N LYS A 87 4.72 19.95 -3.97
CA LYS A 87 5.71 20.09 -5.04
C LYS A 87 5.01 20.04 -6.39
N GLU A 88 5.25 21.04 -7.24
CA GLU A 88 4.59 21.19 -8.54
C GLU A 88 4.90 20.06 -9.56
N ASN A 89 5.86 19.16 -9.27
CA ASN A 89 6.31 18.07 -10.15
C ASN A 89 6.19 16.67 -9.48
N VAL A 90 4.98 16.25 -9.09
CA VAL A 90 4.71 14.83 -8.73
C VAL A 90 4.67 13.93 -9.98
N ASP A 91 4.66 14.53 -11.17
CA ASP A 91 4.46 13.84 -12.44
C ASP A 91 5.48 12.70 -12.65
N ASN A 92 4.91 11.52 -12.94
CA ASN A 92 5.51 10.23 -13.28
C ASN A 92 6.03 9.32 -12.14
N ARG A 93 5.80 9.61 -10.86
CA ARG A 93 6.18 8.67 -9.79
C ARG A 93 5.03 7.72 -9.45
N THR A 94 5.31 6.42 -9.42
CA THR A 94 4.36 5.45 -8.88
C THR A 94 4.58 5.31 -7.38
N ILE A 95 3.51 5.36 -6.59
CA ILE A 95 3.57 5.17 -5.15
C ILE A 95 3.05 3.78 -4.82
N HIS A 96 3.89 2.99 -4.16
CA HIS A 96 3.62 1.64 -3.73
C HIS A 96 3.58 1.57 -2.20
N ILE A 97 2.60 0.87 -1.67
CA ILE A 97 2.54 0.47 -0.26
C ILE A 97 2.74 -1.03 -0.21
N VAL A 98 3.63 -1.50 0.65
CA VAL A 98 3.88 -2.93 0.86
C VAL A 98 3.48 -3.28 2.29
N MET A 99 2.55 -4.22 2.42
CA MET A 99 2.08 -4.71 3.72
C MET A 99 2.38 -6.22 3.83
N ASN A 100 3.64 -6.54 4.08
CA ASN A 100 4.14 -7.92 4.11
C ASN A 100 4.09 -8.55 5.52
N LEU A 101 2.95 -8.45 6.20
CA LEU A 101 2.66 -9.17 7.44
C LEU A 101 1.40 -10.02 7.24
N PRO A 102 1.46 -11.17 6.55
CA PRO A 102 0.27 -11.80 5.97
C PRO A 102 -0.76 -12.30 6.99
N ALA A 103 -0.36 -12.46 8.25
CA ALA A 103 -1.26 -12.81 9.32
C ALA A 103 -2.20 -11.67 9.72
N MET A 104 -1.76 -10.40 9.59
CA MET A 104 -2.44 -9.24 10.17
C MET A 104 -2.56 -8.04 9.24
N ALA A 105 -1.88 -8.02 8.09
CA ALA A 105 -1.80 -6.83 7.22
C ALA A 105 -3.18 -6.27 6.84
N VAL A 106 -4.17 -7.13 6.60
CA VAL A 106 -5.55 -6.72 6.29
C VAL A 106 -6.17 -5.86 7.39
N GLU A 107 -5.79 -6.07 8.65
CA GLU A 107 -6.32 -5.34 9.79
C GLU A 107 -5.91 -3.87 9.77
N PHE A 108 -4.80 -3.53 9.13
CA PHE A 108 -4.26 -2.16 9.10
C PHE A 108 -4.77 -1.34 7.89
N LEU A 109 -5.47 -1.99 6.94
CA LEU A 109 -5.95 -1.33 5.71
C LEU A 109 -6.96 -0.21 6.00
N ASP A 110 -7.71 -0.33 7.09
CA ASP A 110 -8.60 0.72 7.59
C ASP A 110 -7.86 2.04 7.90
N SER A 111 -6.56 1.99 8.19
CA SER A 111 -5.76 3.20 8.44
C SER A 111 -5.59 4.08 7.20
N PHE A 112 -5.84 3.54 6.00
CA PHE A 112 -5.86 4.32 4.77
C PHE A 112 -7.21 4.96 4.50
N VAL A 113 -8.30 4.42 5.06
CA VAL A 113 -9.66 4.94 4.81
C VAL A 113 -9.80 6.30 5.51
N GLY A 114 -10.07 7.34 4.74
CA GLY A 114 -10.16 8.71 5.25
C GLY A 114 -8.82 9.26 5.78
N LEU A 115 -7.67 8.69 5.40
CA LEU A 115 -6.34 9.14 5.80
C LEU A 115 -6.10 10.65 5.54
N LEU A 116 -6.72 11.16 4.48
CA LEU A 116 -6.61 12.52 3.95
C LEU A 116 -7.95 13.28 3.97
N LYS A 117 -8.90 12.86 4.82
CA LYS A 117 -10.22 13.50 4.93
C LYS A 117 -10.18 14.98 5.34
N ASP A 118 -9.13 15.37 6.04
CA ASP A 118 -8.84 16.71 6.56
C ASP A 118 -7.98 17.56 5.61
N VAL A 119 -7.77 17.10 4.36
CA VAL A 119 -6.92 17.77 3.38
C VAL A 119 -7.79 18.45 2.32
N ASP A 120 -7.77 19.78 2.31
CA ASP A 120 -8.69 20.59 1.50
C ASP A 120 -8.34 20.63 0.00
N LYS A 121 -7.05 20.58 -0.38
CA LYS A 121 -6.58 20.81 -1.77
C LYS A 121 -5.32 20.00 -2.13
N GLY A 122 -5.11 19.76 -3.43
CA GLY A 122 -3.86 19.23 -4.00
C GLY A 122 -3.84 17.72 -4.31
N PHE A 123 -4.79 16.94 -3.79
CA PHE A 123 -4.80 15.48 -3.97
C PHE A 123 -5.14 15.03 -5.40
N GLU A 124 -5.91 15.83 -6.14
CA GLU A 124 -6.33 15.56 -7.53
C GLU A 124 -5.14 15.25 -8.48
N LYS A 125 -3.92 15.64 -8.07
CA LYS A 125 -2.67 15.47 -8.82
C LYS A 125 -1.95 14.14 -8.56
N ILE A 126 -2.39 13.35 -7.58
CA ILE A 126 -1.72 12.09 -7.21
C ILE A 126 -2.49 10.91 -7.81
N GLN A 127 -1.79 10.11 -8.63
CA GLN A 127 -2.33 8.85 -9.13
C GLN A 127 -2.65 7.89 -7.97
N PRO A 128 -3.63 6.98 -8.11
CA PRO A 128 -3.97 6.04 -7.05
C PRO A 128 -2.74 5.28 -6.54
N LEU A 129 -2.59 5.24 -5.22
CA LEU A 129 -1.48 4.52 -4.60
C LEU A 129 -1.75 3.02 -4.75
N ILE A 130 -0.71 2.25 -5.10
CA ILE A 130 -0.83 0.81 -5.28
C ILE A 130 -0.47 0.12 -3.96
N CYS A 131 -1.46 -0.44 -3.27
CA CYS A 131 -1.25 -1.16 -2.03
C CYS A 131 -1.17 -2.68 -2.28
N HIS A 132 -0.01 -3.26 -1.97
CA HIS A 132 0.27 -4.68 -2.04
C HIS A 132 0.03 -5.31 -0.67
N CYS A 133 -1.20 -5.77 -0.42
CA CYS A 133 -1.57 -6.39 0.84
C CYS A 133 -1.40 -7.90 0.77
N TYR A 134 -0.48 -8.45 1.56
CA TYR A 134 -0.35 -9.89 1.68
C TYR A 134 -1.30 -10.42 2.75
N CYS A 135 -1.92 -11.58 2.51
CA CYS A 135 -2.79 -12.21 3.48
C CYS A 135 -2.71 -13.74 3.41
N PHE A 136 -3.09 -14.40 4.51
CA PHE A 136 -3.32 -15.84 4.49
C PHE A 136 -4.80 -16.15 4.27
N VAL A 137 -5.06 -17.13 3.41
CA VAL A 137 -6.40 -17.72 3.22
C VAL A 137 -6.34 -19.22 3.51
N LYS A 138 -7.45 -19.76 4.03
CA LYS A 138 -7.59 -21.19 4.30
C LYS A 138 -8.58 -21.79 3.31
N GLY A 139 -8.08 -22.49 2.30
CA GLY A 139 -8.94 -23.10 1.30
C GLY A 139 -8.23 -24.18 0.50
N VAL A 140 -8.97 -24.74 -0.44
CA VAL A 140 -8.63 -26.00 -1.14
C VAL A 140 -8.33 -25.82 -2.62
N ASP A 141 -8.66 -24.65 -3.20
CA ASP A 141 -8.42 -24.32 -4.61
C ASP A 141 -8.22 -22.80 -4.82
N ASP A 142 -7.55 -22.43 -5.92
CA ASP A 142 -7.15 -21.04 -6.22
C ASP A 142 -8.35 -20.08 -6.38
N THR A 143 -9.46 -20.53 -6.98
CA THR A 143 -10.64 -19.69 -7.21
C THR A 143 -11.29 -19.29 -5.88
N LYS A 144 -11.50 -20.25 -4.98
CA LYS A 144 -12.04 -19.95 -3.64
C LYS A 144 -11.07 -19.09 -2.83
N ASN A 145 -9.78 -19.35 -2.93
CA ASN A 145 -8.74 -18.60 -2.22
C ASN A 145 -8.72 -17.12 -2.62
N LYS A 146 -8.90 -16.82 -3.92
CA LYS A 146 -9.05 -15.43 -4.40
C LYS A 146 -10.29 -14.76 -3.82
N ILE A 147 -11.45 -15.43 -3.83
CA ILE A 147 -12.70 -14.90 -3.26
C ILE A 147 -12.57 -14.66 -1.75
N MET A 148 -11.88 -15.55 -1.03
CA MET A 148 -11.63 -15.37 0.41
C MET A 148 -10.70 -14.19 0.68
N ALA A 149 -9.63 -14.03 -0.11
CA ALA A 149 -8.70 -12.90 0.03
C ALA A 149 -9.42 -11.56 -0.25
N GLU A 150 -10.26 -11.50 -1.29
CA GLU A 150 -11.10 -10.34 -1.59
C GLU A 150 -12.00 -10.00 -0.40
N LYS A 151 -12.78 -10.96 0.09
CA LYS A 151 -13.69 -10.76 1.24
C LYS A 151 -12.97 -10.35 2.51
N LEU A 152 -11.78 -10.89 2.77
CA LEU A 152 -10.98 -10.48 3.93
C LEU A 152 -10.63 -9.00 3.88
N VAL A 153 -10.23 -8.50 2.71
CA VAL A 153 -9.94 -7.07 2.52
C VAL A 153 -11.21 -6.23 2.67
N GLU A 154 -12.30 -6.60 1.99
CA GLU A 154 -13.58 -5.89 2.08
C GLU A 154 -14.07 -5.75 3.52
N ASN A 155 -13.96 -6.81 4.30
CA ASN A 155 -14.42 -6.84 5.68
C ASN A 155 -13.63 -5.91 6.60
N HIS A 156 -12.34 -5.70 6.35
CA HIS A 156 -11.50 -4.82 7.18
C HIS A 156 -11.58 -3.37 6.71
N MET A 157 -11.63 -3.13 5.39
CA MET A 157 -11.79 -1.77 4.84
C MET A 157 -13.21 -1.24 4.96
N LYS A 158 -14.22 -2.13 5.11
CA LYS A 158 -15.66 -1.81 5.00
C LYS A 158 -16.04 -1.20 3.65
N ILE A 159 -15.33 -1.60 2.59
CA ILE A 159 -15.49 -1.09 1.23
C ILE A 159 -15.60 -2.28 0.27
N LYS A 160 -16.57 -2.24 -0.65
CA LYS A 160 -16.69 -3.25 -1.71
C LYS A 160 -15.56 -3.08 -2.73
N LEU A 161 -14.90 -4.17 -3.08
CA LEU A 161 -13.89 -4.23 -4.12
C LEU A 161 -14.54 -4.42 -5.49
N ILE A 162 -14.07 -3.63 -6.45
CA ILE A 162 -14.51 -3.61 -7.84
C ILE A 162 -13.25 -3.68 -8.70
N HIS A 163 -13.14 -4.75 -9.49
CA HIS A 163 -12.00 -4.97 -10.36
C HIS A 163 -11.82 -3.81 -11.37
N GLY A 164 -10.59 -3.32 -11.51
CA GLY A 164 -10.24 -2.18 -12.35
C GLY A 164 -10.53 -0.80 -11.74
N VAL A 165 -11.17 -0.74 -10.57
CA VAL A 165 -11.48 0.53 -9.87
C VAL A 165 -10.62 0.66 -8.61
N ASN A 166 -10.89 -0.13 -7.57
CA ASN A 166 -10.13 -0.17 -6.32
C ASN A 166 -9.46 -1.53 -6.09
N LEU A 167 -9.77 -2.55 -6.91
CA LEU A 167 -9.08 -3.83 -6.95
C LEU A 167 -8.31 -3.99 -8.27
N LYS A 168 -6.98 -4.10 -8.18
CA LYS A 168 -6.11 -4.32 -9.34
C LYS A 168 -6.00 -5.80 -9.68
N GLU A 169 -5.53 -6.62 -8.76
CA GLU A 169 -5.36 -8.07 -8.95
C GLU A 169 -5.35 -8.82 -7.62
N ILE A 170 -5.63 -10.13 -7.68
CA ILE A 170 -5.39 -11.06 -6.59
C ILE A 170 -4.50 -12.17 -7.11
N ALA A 171 -3.32 -12.32 -6.51
CA ALA A 171 -2.30 -13.26 -6.93
C ALA A 171 -1.99 -14.29 -5.84
N PHE A 172 -1.84 -15.56 -6.23
CA PHE A 172 -1.23 -16.57 -5.38
C PHE A 172 0.27 -16.28 -5.23
N VAL A 173 0.77 -16.34 -4.00
CA VAL A 173 2.20 -16.13 -3.69
C VAL A 173 2.88 -17.47 -3.45
N ARG A 174 2.37 -18.25 -2.51
CA ARG A 174 2.90 -19.58 -2.15
C ARG A 174 1.96 -20.33 -1.21
N ASN A 175 2.11 -21.64 -1.15
CA ASN A 175 1.58 -22.45 -0.05
C ASN A 175 2.44 -22.25 1.21
N VAL A 176 1.80 -22.13 2.37
CA VAL A 176 2.51 -21.94 3.66
C VAL A 176 2.24 -23.03 4.69
N ALA A 177 1.14 -23.77 4.55
CA ALA A 177 0.81 -24.98 5.30
C ALA A 177 -0.28 -25.75 4.55
N PRO A 178 -0.62 -27.00 4.94
CA PRO A 178 -1.77 -27.72 4.39
C PRO A 178 -3.03 -26.86 4.43
N ASN A 179 -3.69 -26.69 3.27
CA ASN A 179 -4.89 -25.87 3.08
C ASN A 179 -4.74 -24.40 3.50
N LYS A 180 -3.51 -23.86 3.55
CA LYS A 180 -3.24 -22.47 3.88
C LYS A 180 -2.28 -21.87 2.85
N ASP A 181 -2.80 -20.92 2.09
CA ASP A 181 -2.05 -20.21 1.07
C ASP A 181 -1.81 -18.76 1.48
N MET A 182 -0.71 -18.22 1.00
CA MET A 182 -0.40 -16.80 1.03
C MET A 182 -0.83 -16.19 -0.30
N MET A 183 -1.71 -15.19 -0.23
CA MET A 183 -2.20 -14.42 -1.37
C MET A 183 -1.68 -12.98 -1.26
N ARG A 184 -1.62 -12.29 -2.39
CA ARG A 184 -1.41 -10.85 -2.48
C ARG A 184 -2.63 -10.22 -3.14
N VAL A 185 -3.24 -9.27 -2.45
CA VAL A 185 -4.32 -8.43 -2.98
C VAL A 185 -3.72 -7.07 -3.31
N ASP A 186 -3.69 -6.73 -4.59
CA ASP A 186 -3.24 -5.42 -5.05
C ASP A 186 -4.45 -4.49 -5.17
N LEU A 187 -4.41 -3.40 -4.42
CA LEU A 187 -5.48 -2.41 -4.36
C LEU A 187 -5.01 -1.10 -4.99
N PHE A 188 -5.96 -0.39 -5.61
CA PHE A 188 -5.80 1.04 -5.86
C PHE A 188 -6.46 1.79 -4.71
N LEU A 189 -5.64 2.46 -3.89
CA LEU A 189 -6.14 3.40 -2.90
C LEU A 189 -6.48 4.70 -3.63
N THR A 190 -7.73 4.81 -4.06
CA THR A 190 -8.26 5.95 -4.81
C THR A 190 -8.44 7.18 -3.92
N SER A 191 -8.63 8.34 -4.54
CA SER A 191 -8.98 9.60 -3.84
C SER A 191 -10.18 9.40 -2.91
N ASP A 192 -11.23 8.73 -3.40
CA ASP A 192 -12.42 8.45 -2.60
C ASP A 192 -12.04 7.69 -1.32
N ILE A 193 -11.23 6.63 -1.42
CA ILE A 193 -10.86 5.79 -0.26
C ILE A 193 -10.08 6.62 0.75
N LEU A 194 -9.16 7.44 0.26
CA LEU A 194 -8.28 8.23 1.12
C LEU A 194 -8.99 9.44 1.74
N ARG A 195 -10.07 9.95 1.16
CA ARG A 195 -10.74 11.19 1.63
C ARG A 195 -12.06 10.94 2.36
N ASN A 196 -12.76 9.88 2.03
CA ASN A 196 -14.07 9.58 2.62
C ASN A 196 -13.94 8.64 3.80
N SER A 197 -14.92 8.70 4.69
CA SER A 197 -15.08 7.72 5.76
C SER A 197 -15.68 6.43 5.21
N SER A 198 -15.50 5.32 5.93
CA SER A 198 -16.14 4.03 5.58
C SER A 198 -17.66 4.12 5.48
N ASP A 199 -18.29 5.02 6.24
CA ASP A 199 -19.75 5.17 6.28
C ASP A 199 -20.30 5.78 4.98
N ASP A 200 -19.47 6.56 4.27
CA ASP A 200 -19.83 7.16 2.98
C ASP A 200 -20.00 6.10 1.87
N TYR A 201 -19.43 4.90 2.06
CA TYR A 201 -19.54 3.79 1.13
C TYR A 201 -20.79 2.92 1.35
N ILE A 202 -21.46 3.06 2.49
CA ILE A 202 -22.66 2.28 2.83
C ILE A 202 -23.91 2.84 2.13
N ILE A 203 -23.86 4.09 1.62
CA ILE A 203 -25.05 4.84 1.16
C ILE A 203 -25.32 4.78 -0.35
N VAL A 204 -24.49 4.14 -1.18
CA VAL A 204 -24.73 4.10 -2.64
C VAL A 204 -25.18 2.71 -3.13
N PRO A 205 -26.49 2.39 -3.13
CA PRO A 205 -27.03 1.48 -4.12
C PRO A 205 -26.97 2.19 -5.49
N THR A 206 -26.26 1.56 -6.41
CA THR A 206 -26.07 1.96 -7.80
C THR A 206 -27.39 2.41 -8.48
N LYS A 207 -27.50 3.71 -8.79
CA LYS A 207 -28.27 4.18 -9.94
C LYS A 207 -27.31 4.70 -11.01
N ARG A 208 -26.86 3.80 -11.89
CA ARG A 208 -26.35 4.21 -13.20
C ARG A 208 -27.49 4.92 -13.93
N LYS A 209 -27.34 6.22 -14.21
CA LYS A 209 -28.18 6.89 -15.22
C LYS A 209 -27.82 6.29 -16.57
N CYS A 210 -28.73 5.50 -17.14
CA CYS A 210 -28.73 5.20 -18.57
C CYS A 210 -28.94 6.52 -19.31
N ASN A 211 -27.89 7.03 -19.95
CA ASN A 211 -28.07 8.05 -20.98
C ASN A 211 -28.77 7.38 -22.17
N LYS A 212 -30.02 7.80 -22.42
CA LYS A 212 -30.70 7.49 -23.67
C LYS A 212 -29.88 8.11 -24.80
N VAL A 213 -29.39 7.26 -25.70
CA VAL A 213 -28.92 7.69 -27.02
C VAL A 213 -30.15 8.21 -27.75
N VAL A 214 -30.20 9.52 -28.00
CA VAL A 214 -31.10 10.11 -29.00
C VAL A 214 -30.44 9.81 -30.33
N ILE A 215 -31.12 9.05 -31.17
CA ILE A 215 -30.77 8.83 -32.56
C ILE A 215 -31.57 9.88 -33.33
N ASP A 216 -30.88 10.83 -33.94
CA ASP A 216 -31.43 11.67 -35.01
C ASP A 216 -31.32 10.92 -36.36
#